data_AF-A0A9E2PQ38-F1
#
_entry.id   AF-A0A9E2PQ38-F1
#
_cell.length_a   1.000
_cell.length_b   1.000
_cell.length_c   1.000
_cell.angle_alpha   90.00
_cell.angle_beta   90.00
_cell.angle_gamma   90.00
#
_symmetry.space_group_name_H-M   'P 1'
#
loop_
_entity.id
_entity.type
_entity.pdbx_description
1 polymer ?
#
loop_
_entity_poly.entity_id
_entity_poly.type
_entity_poly.pdbx_seq_one_letter_code
_entity_poly.pdbx_strand_id
1 'polypeptide(L)' 'MSLQMMSQLREWRIVASVLCVLSVLSFRSFLSAAEPPAAGLALWLKADAVTGIATGSPLAAWPDSSGHNRAAAQAAAEQ' A
#
# COMPACT_ATOMS: atom_id res chain seq x y z
N MET A 1 33.91 33.68 -20.88
CA MET A 1 32.98 32.66 -20.33
C MET A 1 32.75 33.01 -18.86
N SER A 2 31.56 33.50 -18.51
CA SER A 2 31.31 34.27 -17.27
C SER A 2 31.19 33.38 -16.02
N LEU A 3 31.93 33.70 -14.95
CA LEU A 3 31.88 33.04 -13.63
C LEU A 3 30.46 33.07 -13.00
N GLN A 4 29.64 34.05 -13.38
CA GLN A 4 28.23 34.15 -12.98
C GLN A 4 27.39 32.94 -13.44
N MET A 5 27.76 32.34 -14.58
CA MET A 5 27.04 31.20 -15.17
C MET A 5 27.33 29.88 -14.45
N MET A 6 28.49 29.79 -13.78
CA MET A 6 28.91 28.60 -13.04
C MET A 6 28.25 28.50 -11.65
N SER A 7 27.92 29.65 -11.02
CA SER A 7 27.17 29.67 -9.74
C SER A 7 25.72 29.22 -9.92
N GLN A 8 25.07 29.66 -11.00
CA GLN A 8 23.69 29.30 -11.35
C GLN A 8 23.50 27.79 -11.57
N LEU A 9 24.50 27.13 -12.16
CA LEU A 9 24.47 25.68 -12.40
C LEU A 9 24.65 24.84 -11.13
N ARG A 10 25.30 25.39 -10.09
CA ARG A 10 25.54 24.69 -8.82
C ARG A 10 24.30 24.67 -7.93
N GLU A 11 23.52 25.76 -7.94
CA GLU A 11 22.28 25.88 -7.16
C GLU A 11 21.14 25.01 -7.74
N TRP A 12 21.02 24.93 -9.06
CA TRP A 12 20.02 24.07 -9.72
C TRP A 12 20.18 22.59 -9.36
N ARG A 13 21.44 22.11 -9.25
CA ARG A 13 21.73 20.71 -8.91
C ARG A 13 21.26 20.33 -7.50
N ILE A 14 21.34 21.27 -6.56
CA ILE A 14 20.91 21.05 -5.18
C ILE A 14 19.37 21.06 -5.11
N VAL A 15 18.73 22.06 -5.72
CA VAL A 15 17.26 22.19 -5.74
C VAL A 15 16.60 20.99 -6.41
N ALA A 16 17.11 20.55 -7.56
CA ALA A 16 16.56 19.38 -8.27
C ALA A 16 16.71 18.07 -7.47
N SER A 17 17.82 17.91 -6.74
CA SER A 17 18.07 16.71 -5.93
C SER A 17 17.21 16.69 -4.66
N VAL A 18 17.08 17.83 -3.97
CA VAL A 18 16.19 17.97 -2.80
C VAL A 18 14.73 17.74 -3.19
N LEU A 19 14.28 18.29 -4.32
CA LEU A 19 12.91 18.10 -4.81
C LEU A 19 12.61 16.63 -5.16
N CYS A 20 13.57 15.92 -5.74
CA CYS A 20 13.47 14.49 -6.03
C CYS A 20 13.39 13.65 -4.74
N VAL A 21 14.26 13.93 -3.77
CA VAL A 21 14.25 13.25 -2.47
C VAL A 21 12.94 13.50 -1.72
N LEU A 22 12.43 14.74 -1.72
CA LEU A 22 11.15 15.09 -1.10
C LEU A 22 9.95 14.41 -1.80
N SER A 23 9.99 14.28 -3.14
CA SER A 23 8.99 13.55 -3.91
C SER A 23 8.96 12.06 -3.56
N VAL A 24 10.14 11.41 -3.47
CA VAL A 24 10.26 9.99 -3.10
C VAL A 24 9.87 9.73 -1.64
N LEU A 25 10.19 10.64 -0.71
CA LEU A 25 9.79 10.51 0.70
C LEU A 25 8.29 10.67 0.91
N SER A 26 7.63 11.55 0.13
CA SER A 26 6.18 11.75 0.22
C SER A 26 5.39 10.52 -0.23
N PHE A 27 5.93 9.75 -1.18
CA PHE A 27 5.31 8.52 -1.68
C PHE A 27 5.39 7.35 -0.69
N ARG A 28 6.42 7.32 0.18
CA ARG A 28 6.60 6.25 1.17
C ARG A 28 5.68 6.38 2.39
N SER A 29 5.21 7.59 2.69
CA SER A 29 4.39 7.85 3.88
C SER A 29 2.94 7.36 3.76
N PHE A 30 2.52 6.83 2.61
CA PHE A 30 1.14 6.41 2.38
C PHE A 30 0.89 4.91 2.60
N LEU A 31 1.94 4.08 2.66
CA LEU A 31 1.82 2.62 2.88
C LEU A 31 1.94 2.27 4.36
N SER A 32 1.06 2.82 5.19
CA SER A 32 0.84 2.23 6.51
C SER A 32 -0.10 1.04 6.33
N ALA A 33 0.45 -0.16 6.21
CA ALA A 33 -0.34 -1.37 6.30
C ALA A 33 -0.93 -1.40 7.72
N ALA A 34 -2.26 -1.25 7.83
CA ALA A 34 -2.95 -1.36 9.11
C ALA A 34 -2.78 -2.78 9.62
N GLU A 35 -1.85 -2.98 10.55
CA GLU A 35 -1.63 -4.26 11.19
C GLU A 35 -2.80 -4.51 12.16
N PRO A 36 -3.43 -5.69 12.10
CA PRO A 36 -4.55 -5.99 12.98
C PRO A 36 -4.09 -6.00 14.44
N PRO A 37 -5.01 -5.77 15.39
CA PRO A 37 -4.69 -5.86 16.81
C PRO A 37 -4.16 -7.27 17.15
N ALA A 38 -3.04 -7.34 17.86
CA ALA A 38 -2.39 -8.60 18.22
C ALA A 38 -3.13 -9.39 19.33
N ALA A 39 -4.01 -8.73 20.09
CA ALA A 39 -4.78 -9.33 21.18
C ALA A 39 -6.29 -9.21 20.91
N GLY A 40 -7.03 -10.30 21.17
CA GLY A 40 -8.49 -10.34 20.95
C GLY A 40 -8.94 -10.42 19.49
N LEU A 41 -8.02 -10.71 18.56
CA LEU A 41 -8.32 -10.85 17.14
C LEU A 41 -9.19 -12.08 16.89
N ALA A 42 -10.49 -11.88 16.74
CA ALA A 42 -11.44 -12.96 16.53
C ALA A 42 -11.51 -13.46 15.07
N LEU A 43 -11.14 -12.61 14.11
CA LEU A 43 -11.20 -12.86 12.67
C LEU A 43 -10.30 -11.85 11.94
N TRP A 44 -9.57 -12.30 10.92
CA TRP A 44 -8.83 -11.39 10.05
C TRP A 44 -8.92 -11.83 8.59
N LEU A 45 -9.55 -11.00 7.77
CA LEU A 45 -9.68 -11.22 6.34
C LEU A 45 -8.72 -10.26 5.61
N LYS A 46 -7.62 -10.79 5.07
CA LYS A 46 -6.65 -10.00 4.30
C LYS A 46 -7.05 -9.98 2.83
N ALA A 47 -7.11 -8.78 2.24
CA ALA A 47 -7.33 -8.65 0.79
C ALA A 47 -6.19 -9.27 -0.03
N ASP A 48 -4.95 -9.19 0.46
CA ASP A 48 -3.77 -9.79 -0.19
C ASP A 48 -3.79 -11.33 -0.17
N ALA A 49 -4.50 -11.95 0.78
CA ALA A 49 -4.66 -13.40 0.83
C ALA A 49 -5.60 -13.93 -0.28
N VAL A 50 -6.37 -13.05 -0.91
CA VAL A 50 -7.23 -13.38 -2.04
C VAL A 50 -6.41 -13.28 -3.31
N THR A 51 -6.16 -14.42 -3.96
CA THR A 51 -5.40 -14.49 -5.21
C THR A 51 -6.16 -15.31 -6.26
N GLY A 52 -5.85 -15.09 -7.54
CA GLY A 52 -6.42 -15.90 -8.63
C GLY A 52 -7.86 -15.55 -9.03
N ILE A 53 -8.36 -14.37 -8.66
CA ILE A 53 -9.71 -13.92 -9.00
C ILE A 53 -9.64 -12.67 -9.86
N ALA A 54 -10.42 -12.63 -10.94
CA ALA A 54 -10.50 -11.47 -11.81
C ALA A 54 -11.25 -10.31 -11.12
N THR A 55 -10.85 -9.08 -11.42
CA THR A 55 -11.53 -7.88 -10.93
C THR A 55 -13.01 -7.92 -11.29
N GLY A 56 -13.88 -7.78 -10.30
CA GLY A 56 -15.34 -7.80 -10.47
C GLY A 56 -15.97 -9.19 -10.47
N SER A 57 -15.18 -10.27 -10.33
CA SER A 57 -15.73 -11.61 -10.14
C SER A 57 -16.15 -11.86 -8.69
N PRO A 58 -17.23 -12.63 -8.46
CA PRO A 58 -17.67 -12.99 -7.12
C PRO A 58 -16.63 -13.88 -6.43
N LEU A 59 -16.43 -13.65 -5.14
CA LEU A 59 -15.51 -14.42 -4.31
C LEU A 59 -16.30 -15.33 -3.36
N ALA A 60 -16.18 -16.65 -3.57
CA ALA A 60 -16.94 -17.64 -2.81
C ALA A 60 -16.59 -17.65 -1.31
N ALA A 61 -15.31 -17.53 -0.97
CA ALA A 61 -14.85 -17.50 0.41
C ALA A 61 -13.58 -16.68 0.59
N TRP A 62 -13.53 -15.90 1.67
CA TRP A 62 -12.33 -15.21 2.13
C TRP A 62 -11.62 -16.08 3.18
N PRO A 63 -10.37 -16.50 2.94
CA PRO A 63 -9.60 -17.27 3.90
C PRO A 63 -9.27 -16.43 5.15
N ASP A 64 -9.38 -17.05 6.32
CA ASP A 64 -8.98 -16.42 7.58
C ASP A 64 -7.44 -16.39 7.69
N SER A 65 -6.91 -15.22 8.00
CA SER A 65 -5.50 -14.97 8.26
C SER A 65 -5.17 -14.81 9.74
N SER A 66 -6.18 -14.87 10.64
CA SER A 66 -5.96 -14.77 12.08
C SER A 66 -5.51 -16.08 12.73
N GLY A 67 -5.64 -17.21 12.02
CA GLY A 67 -5.32 -18.54 12.54
C GLY A 67 -6.46 -19.19 13.33
N HIS A 68 -7.64 -18.57 13.35
CA HIS A 68 -8.83 -19.08 14.04
C HIS A 68 -9.72 -19.95 13.14
N ASN A 69 -9.34 -20.15 11.87
CA ASN A 69 -10.06 -20.98 10.90
C ASN A 69 -11.53 -20.52 10.71
N ARG A 70 -11.72 -19.21 10.67
CA ARG A 70 -13.03 -18.57 10.50
C ARG A 70 -13.15 -17.96 9.11
N ALA A 71 -13.17 -18.79 8.06
CA ALA A 71 -13.34 -18.28 6.70
C ALA A 71 -14.70 -17.61 6.54
N ALA A 72 -14.75 -16.47 5.85
CA ALA A 72 -16.00 -15.78 5.54
C ALA A 72 -16.49 -16.22 4.15
N ALA A 73 -17.58 -16.98 4.10
CA ALA A 73 -18.20 -17.39 2.85
C ALA A 73 -19.29 -16.40 2.43
N GLN A 74 -19.37 -16.09 1.13
CA GLN A 74 -20.51 -15.35 0.60
C GLN A 74 -21.70 -16.31 0.51
N ALA A 75 -22.73 -16.08 1.32
CA ALA A 75 -23.98 -16.82 1.18
C ALA A 75 -24.61 -16.48 -0.19
N ALA A 76 -25.02 -17.51 -0.94
CA ALA A 76 -25.90 -17.28 -2.07
C ALA A 76 -27.19 -16.66 -1.52
N ALA A 77 -27.65 -15.56 -2.11
CA ALA A 77 -28.96 -15.03 -1.77
C ALA A 77 -30.00 -16.10 -2.13
N GLU A 78 -30.56 -16.76 -1.12
CA GLU A 78 -31.83 -17.47 -1.27
C GLU A 78 -32.90 -16.39 -1.41
N GLN A 79 -33.27 -16.09 -2.65
CA GLN A 79 -34.49 -15.39 -3.00
C GLN A 79 -35.38 -16.30 -3.84
#